data_AF-A0A2V6BSI5-F1
#
_entry.id   AF-A0A2V6BSI5-F1
#
_cell.length_a   1.000
_cell.length_b   1.000
_cell.length_c   1.000
_cell.angle_alpha   90.00
_cell.angle_beta   90.00
_cell.angle_gamma   90.00
#
_symmetry.space_group_name_H-M   'P 1'
#
loop_
_entity.id
_entity.type
_entity.pdbx_description
1 polymer ?
#
loop_
_entity_poly.entity_id
_entity_poly.type
_entity_poly.pdbx_seq_one_letter_code
_entity_poly.pdbx_strand_id
1 'polypeptide(L)'
;RLVDLPEEKARFLTPRILLLGLSFVSLVICAVSGAAQPSNPPRLERDEFNRAEGAPDATYDTLISPRDATTVVHLFLHDYDDTRVLSFCGGTPVIIMTQQDVWSHNKRAIVDYVPQRKDLKLIWESDPKTKRRIAMFRPLSELATADSISFSFGGRVRIFYVMNIPKRNIQQFQERVRALPATLL
;
A
#
# COMPACT_ATOMS: atom_id res chain seq x y z
N ARG A 1 35.49 -27.85 50.98
CA ARG A 1 34.23 -27.17 51.34
C ARG A 1 33.82 -26.35 50.13
N LEU A 2 32.90 -26.88 49.33
CA LEU A 2 32.27 -26.16 48.22
C LEU A 2 31.39 -25.06 48.82
N VAL A 3 31.44 -23.86 48.25
CA VAL A 3 30.51 -22.78 48.59
C VAL A 3 29.24 -23.03 47.78
N ASP A 4 28.16 -23.38 48.48
CA ASP A 4 26.82 -23.49 47.91
C ASP A 4 26.35 -22.11 47.43
N LEU A 5 26.04 -22.01 46.15
CA LEU A 5 25.28 -20.89 45.57
C LEU A 5 23.78 -21.21 45.70
N PRO A 6 22.93 -20.24 46.09
CA PRO A 6 21.50 -20.47 46.20
C PRO A 6 20.88 -20.61 44.81
N GLU A 7 20.37 -21.80 44.48
CA GLU A 7 19.40 -22.02 43.41
C GLU A 7 18.07 -21.34 43.79
N GLU A 8 17.93 -20.06 43.48
CA GLU A 8 16.63 -19.37 43.57
C GLU A 8 16.13 -18.92 42.19
N LYS A 9 15.01 -19.53 41.77
CA LYS A 9 14.03 -19.03 40.78
C LYS A 9 14.38 -19.03 39.29
N ALA A 10 14.88 -20.14 38.77
CA ALA A 10 14.81 -20.46 37.33
C ALA A 10 13.68 -21.45 36.97
N ARG A 11 12.58 -21.47 37.75
CA ARG A 11 11.38 -22.26 37.44
C ARG A 11 10.20 -21.32 37.24
N PHE A 12 9.56 -21.44 36.08
CA PHE A 12 8.34 -20.74 35.61
C PHE A 12 8.52 -19.43 34.84
N LEU A 13 9.20 -19.49 33.70
CA LEU A 13 8.78 -18.71 32.54
C LEU A 13 8.52 -19.67 31.37
N THR A 14 7.34 -20.27 31.39
CA THR A 14 6.81 -21.04 30.25
C THR A 14 6.81 -20.12 29.02
N PRO A 15 7.12 -20.61 27.81
CA PRO A 15 7.18 -19.78 26.59
C PRO A 15 5.92 -18.93 26.34
N ARG A 16 4.76 -19.36 26.85
CA ARG A 16 3.50 -18.61 26.84
C ARG A 16 3.52 -17.32 27.68
N ILE A 17 4.20 -17.32 28.82
CA ILE A 17 4.34 -16.14 29.71
C ILE A 17 5.31 -15.12 29.07
N LEU A 18 6.38 -15.61 28.43
CA LEU A 18 7.30 -14.78 27.63
C LEU A 18 6.60 -14.15 26.42
N LEU A 19 5.78 -14.90 25.69
CA LEU A 19 4.98 -14.41 24.56
C LEU A 19 3.94 -13.36 25.00
N LEU A 20 3.24 -13.59 26.12
CA LEU A 20 2.31 -12.61 26.68
C LEU A 20 3.03 -11.34 27.14
N GLY A 21 4.20 -11.48 27.78
CA GLY A 21 5.03 -10.33 28.18
C GLY A 21 5.53 -9.51 26.99
N LEU A 22 6.02 -10.15 25.94
CA LEU A 22 6.42 -9.50 24.68
C LEU A 22 5.23 -8.83 23.97
N SER A 23 4.04 -9.45 24.01
CA SER A 23 2.82 -8.86 23.45
C SER A 23 2.39 -7.60 24.21
N PHE A 24 2.49 -7.59 25.54
CA PHE A 24 2.21 -6.41 26.35
C PHE A 24 3.23 -5.30 26.13
N VAL A 25 4.53 -5.63 26.05
CA VAL A 25 5.57 -4.66 25.72
C VAL A 25 5.35 -4.06 24.32
N SER A 26 4.95 -4.87 23.34
CA SER A 26 4.63 -4.37 21.99
C SER A 26 3.38 -3.48 21.99
N LEU A 27 2.36 -3.81 22.79
CA LEU A 27 1.14 -3.01 22.91
C LEU A 27 1.41 -1.68 23.64
N VAL A 28 2.29 -1.70 24.64
CA VAL A 28 2.76 -0.50 25.35
C VAL A 28 3.62 0.36 24.42
N ILE A 29 4.50 -0.22 23.61
CA ILE A 29 5.26 0.55 22.60
C ILE A 29 4.29 1.20 21.60
N CYS A 30 3.29 0.49 21.09
CA CYS A 30 2.26 1.07 20.21
C CYS A 30 1.46 2.21 20.89
N ALA A 31 1.16 2.07 22.18
CA ALA A 31 0.44 3.10 22.94
C ALA A 31 1.32 4.32 23.27
N VAL A 32 2.60 4.12 23.55
CA VAL A 32 3.56 5.18 23.93
C VAL A 32 4.14 5.86 22.69
N SER A 33 4.25 5.16 21.55
CA SER A 33 4.61 5.74 20.25
C SER A 33 3.42 6.41 19.58
N GLY A 34 2.44 6.93 20.35
CA GLY A 34 1.30 7.68 19.87
C GLY A 34 1.76 8.80 18.95
N ALA A 35 1.86 8.48 17.66
CA ALA A 35 2.04 9.43 16.60
C ALA A 35 0.82 10.34 16.73
N ALA A 36 1.06 11.60 17.08
CA ALA A 36 0.05 12.59 17.41
C ALA A 36 -1.17 12.40 16.50
N GLN A 37 -2.26 11.89 17.08
CA GLN A 37 -3.51 11.70 16.38
C GLN A 37 -3.91 13.11 15.90
N PRO A 38 -4.14 13.33 14.61
CA PRO A 38 -4.48 14.66 14.12
C PRO A 38 -5.67 15.19 14.92
N SER A 39 -5.60 16.45 15.33
CA SER A 39 -6.59 17.11 16.21
C SER A 39 -8.01 17.07 15.66
N ASN A 40 -8.17 16.80 14.36
CA ASN A 40 -9.38 16.28 13.75
C ASN A 40 -9.03 14.97 13.01
N PRO A 41 -9.27 13.79 13.61
CA PRO A 41 -9.20 12.57 12.84
C PRO A 41 -10.30 12.66 11.77
N PRO A 42 -9.99 12.35 10.50
CA PRO A 42 -11.02 12.27 9.47
C PRO A 42 -12.08 11.29 9.92
N ARG A 43 -13.33 11.74 9.96
CA ARG A 43 -14.47 10.91 10.38
C ARG A 43 -14.74 9.92 9.26
N LEU A 44 -14.54 8.63 9.55
CA LEU A 44 -15.03 7.52 8.73
C LEU A 44 -16.57 7.58 8.76
N GLU A 45 -17.20 7.97 7.67
CA GLU A 45 -18.66 7.82 7.52
C GLU A 45 -19.02 6.33 7.37
N ARG A 46 -20.22 5.97 7.82
CA ARG A 46 -20.66 4.57 8.01
C ARG A 46 -20.72 3.76 6.70
N ASP A 47 -20.62 4.43 5.55
CA ASP A 47 -20.71 3.86 4.19
C ASP A 47 -19.49 4.19 3.30
N GLU A 48 -18.35 4.66 3.85
CA GLU A 48 -17.15 5.00 3.03
C GLU A 48 -16.60 3.85 2.18
N PHE A 49 -16.97 2.62 2.49
CA PHE A 49 -16.52 1.41 1.80
C PHE A 49 -17.52 0.89 0.75
N ASN A 50 -18.77 1.36 0.80
CA ASN A 50 -19.82 0.92 -0.10
C ASN A 50 -19.97 1.91 -1.24
N ARG A 51 -19.97 1.42 -2.49
CA ARG A 51 -20.30 2.26 -3.65
C ARG A 51 -21.72 2.81 -3.48
N ALA A 52 -21.91 4.12 -3.67
CA ALA A 52 -23.24 4.71 -3.71
C ALA A 52 -24.17 3.97 -4.68
N GLU A 53 -25.36 3.58 -4.21
CA GLU A 53 -26.34 2.84 -5.01
C GLU A 53 -26.75 3.65 -6.25
N GLY A 54 -26.58 3.06 -7.45
CA GLY A 54 -26.85 3.73 -8.73
C GLY A 54 -25.67 4.51 -9.32
N ALA A 55 -24.51 4.57 -8.67
CA ALA A 55 -23.32 5.18 -9.26
C ALA A 55 -22.85 4.37 -10.50
N PRO A 56 -22.60 5.04 -11.64
CA PRO A 56 -22.19 4.36 -12.86
C PRO A 56 -20.89 3.60 -12.64
N ASP A 57 -20.79 2.41 -13.22
CA ASP A 57 -19.66 1.52 -13.06
C ASP A 57 -18.34 2.20 -13.47
N ALA A 58 -17.26 1.97 -12.70
CA ALA A 58 -15.99 2.63 -12.99
C ALA A 58 -15.50 2.19 -14.38
N THR A 59 -15.08 3.16 -15.20
CA THR A 59 -14.59 2.92 -16.57
C THR A 59 -13.20 2.27 -16.61
N TYR A 60 -12.54 2.20 -15.46
CA TYR A 60 -11.21 1.62 -15.27
C TYR A 60 -11.25 0.55 -14.19
N ASP A 61 -10.44 -0.48 -14.38
CA ASP A 61 -9.89 -1.24 -13.26
C ASP A 61 -8.69 -0.46 -12.71
N THR A 62 -8.54 -0.39 -11.39
CA THR A 62 -7.53 0.47 -10.76
C THR A 62 -6.64 -0.29 -9.78
N LEU A 63 -5.33 -0.06 -9.89
CA LEU A 63 -4.30 -0.53 -8.97
C LEU A 63 -3.66 0.68 -8.27
N ILE A 64 -3.61 0.67 -6.93
CA ILE A 64 -3.19 1.85 -6.15
C ILE A 64 -2.07 1.49 -5.18
N SER A 65 -1.01 2.28 -5.18
CA SER A 65 0.16 2.12 -4.33
C SER A 65 0.20 3.31 -3.36
N PRO A 66 -0.55 3.25 -2.24
CA PRO A 66 -0.59 4.35 -1.30
C PRO A 66 0.66 4.43 -0.42
N ARG A 67 0.95 5.63 0.08
CA ARG A 67 2.01 5.81 1.07
C ARG A 67 1.58 5.27 2.43
N ASP A 68 0.35 5.53 2.83
CA ASP A 68 -0.26 5.08 4.09
C ASP A 68 -1.63 4.41 3.88
N ALA A 69 -2.01 3.51 4.79
CA ALA A 69 -3.29 2.77 4.69
C ALA A 69 -4.51 3.69 4.76
N THR A 70 -4.42 4.75 5.58
CA THR A 70 -5.49 5.73 5.79
C THR A 70 -5.88 6.40 4.48
N THR A 71 -4.93 6.68 3.58
CA THR A 71 -5.19 7.33 2.30
C THR A 71 -6.02 6.47 1.35
N VAL A 72 -5.79 5.15 1.29
CA VAL A 72 -6.65 4.24 0.50
C VAL A 72 -8.06 4.24 1.05
N VAL A 73 -8.19 4.14 2.37
CA VAL A 73 -9.48 4.01 3.02
C VAL A 73 -10.40 5.19 2.72
N HIS A 74 -9.87 6.40 2.79
CA HIS A 74 -10.71 7.60 2.67
C HIS A 74 -10.89 8.13 1.26
N LEU A 75 -10.00 7.81 0.31
CA LEU A 75 -10.05 8.40 -1.05
C LEU A 75 -10.48 7.43 -2.13
N PHE A 76 -10.26 6.12 -1.95
CA PHE A 76 -10.32 5.18 -3.06
C PHE A 76 -11.17 3.94 -2.80
N LEU A 77 -11.50 3.58 -1.56
CA LEU A 77 -12.33 2.41 -1.28
C LEU A 77 -13.77 2.55 -1.78
N HIS A 78 -14.34 3.76 -1.72
CA HIS A 78 -15.69 3.98 -2.28
C HIS A 78 -15.78 3.69 -3.78
N ASP A 79 -14.72 4.00 -4.53
CA ASP A 79 -14.73 3.98 -5.99
C ASP A 79 -14.18 2.67 -6.59
N TYR A 80 -13.44 1.88 -5.80
CA TYR A 80 -12.65 0.75 -6.30
C TYR A 80 -12.65 -0.46 -5.34
N ASP A 81 -12.61 -1.66 -5.94
CA ASP A 81 -12.53 -2.96 -5.27
C ASP A 81 -11.34 -3.03 -4.30
N ASP A 82 -11.63 -3.27 -3.02
CA ASP A 82 -10.69 -3.27 -1.89
C ASP A 82 -9.58 -4.32 -2.03
N THR A 83 -9.91 -5.49 -2.60
CA THR A 83 -8.93 -6.57 -2.84
C THR A 83 -7.92 -6.19 -3.91
N ARG A 84 -8.33 -5.41 -4.92
CA ARG A 84 -7.45 -4.96 -6.02
C ARG A 84 -6.59 -3.77 -5.61
N VAL A 85 -7.16 -2.85 -4.83
CA VAL A 85 -6.46 -1.67 -4.32
C VAL A 85 -5.25 -2.07 -3.47
N LEU A 86 -5.38 -3.09 -2.61
CA LEU A 86 -4.28 -3.53 -1.74
C LEU A 86 -3.24 -4.41 -2.47
N SER A 87 -3.59 -5.01 -3.61
CA SER A 87 -2.69 -5.93 -4.34
C SER A 87 -1.44 -5.23 -4.89
N PHE A 88 -1.55 -3.96 -5.30
CA PHE A 88 -0.47 -3.23 -5.97
C PHE A 88 0.69 -2.89 -5.03
N CYS A 89 0.44 -2.83 -3.72
CA CYS A 89 1.46 -2.67 -2.67
C CYS A 89 1.67 -3.94 -1.82
N GLY A 90 1.21 -5.11 -2.29
CA GLY A 90 1.43 -6.38 -1.58
C GLY A 90 0.69 -6.49 -0.24
N GLY A 91 -0.44 -5.80 -0.10
CA GLY A 91 -1.24 -5.76 1.13
C GLY A 91 -0.73 -4.79 2.20
N THR A 92 0.36 -4.06 1.93
CA THR A 92 1.08 -3.28 2.93
C THR A 92 1.36 -1.85 2.44
N PRO A 93 1.20 -0.79 3.25
CA PRO A 93 1.51 0.56 2.81
C PRO A 93 3.00 0.78 2.52
N VAL A 94 3.31 1.59 1.51
CA VAL A 94 4.69 1.83 1.03
C VAL A 94 5.64 2.33 2.13
N ILE A 95 5.12 3.04 3.14
CA ILE A 95 5.96 3.60 4.22
C ILE A 95 6.74 2.55 5.02
N ILE A 96 6.22 1.32 5.14
CA ILE A 96 6.87 0.24 5.91
C ILE A 96 7.64 -0.76 5.03
N MET A 97 7.80 -0.47 3.73
CA MET A 97 8.44 -1.35 2.76
C MET A 97 9.72 -0.74 2.19
N THR A 98 10.62 -1.60 1.71
CA THR A 98 11.78 -1.13 0.93
C THR A 98 11.33 -0.68 -0.47
N GLN A 99 12.17 0.09 -1.15
CA GLN A 99 11.91 0.44 -2.56
C GLN A 99 11.83 -0.78 -3.47
N GLN A 100 12.65 -1.78 -3.18
CA GLN A 100 12.72 -3.00 -3.95
C GLN A 100 11.47 -3.86 -3.76
N ASP A 101 10.90 -3.90 -2.55
CA ASP A 101 9.67 -4.65 -2.30
C ASP A 101 8.51 -4.02 -3.05
N VAL A 102 8.32 -2.71 -2.91
CA VAL A 102 7.24 -1.99 -3.60
C VAL A 102 7.37 -2.13 -5.12
N TRP A 103 8.60 -2.09 -5.64
CA TRP A 103 8.86 -2.35 -7.05
C TRP A 103 8.43 -3.74 -7.48
N SER A 104 8.82 -4.76 -6.72
CA SER A 104 8.49 -6.16 -6.98
C SER A 104 6.97 -6.38 -6.96
N HIS A 105 6.26 -5.75 -6.02
CA HIS A 105 4.80 -5.80 -5.93
C HIS A 105 4.12 -5.08 -7.09
N ASN A 106 4.56 -3.86 -7.42
CA ASN A 106 4.00 -3.11 -8.55
C ASN A 106 4.14 -3.91 -9.85
N LYS A 107 5.35 -4.44 -10.15
CA LYS A 107 5.58 -5.28 -11.33
C LYS A 107 4.66 -6.50 -11.34
N ARG A 108 4.63 -7.26 -10.23
CA ARG A 108 3.84 -8.49 -10.12
C ARG A 108 2.36 -8.21 -10.35
N ALA A 109 1.79 -7.23 -9.66
CA ALA A 109 0.37 -6.89 -9.79
C ALA A 109 0.00 -6.41 -11.20
N ILE A 110 0.88 -5.70 -11.90
CA ILE A 110 0.64 -5.36 -13.33
C ILE A 110 0.71 -6.61 -14.20
N VAL A 111 1.72 -7.45 -14.04
CA VAL A 111 1.94 -8.64 -14.87
C VAL A 111 0.84 -9.69 -14.67
N ASP A 112 0.36 -9.85 -13.45
CA ASP A 112 -0.64 -10.86 -13.07
C ASP A 112 -2.08 -10.35 -13.26
N TYR A 113 -2.26 -9.06 -13.55
CA TYR A 113 -3.57 -8.49 -13.83
C TYR A 113 -4.21 -9.20 -15.04
N VAL A 114 -5.43 -9.72 -14.87
CA VAL A 114 -6.16 -10.37 -15.96
C VAL A 114 -7.03 -9.34 -16.67
N PRO A 115 -6.71 -8.93 -17.92
CA PRO A 115 -7.44 -7.86 -18.59
C PRO A 115 -8.87 -8.27 -18.87
N GLN A 116 -9.82 -7.40 -18.52
CA GLN A 116 -11.24 -7.61 -18.80
C GLN A 116 -11.72 -6.64 -19.89
N ARG A 117 -12.88 -6.00 -19.69
CA ARG A 117 -13.48 -5.06 -20.64
C ARG A 117 -13.08 -3.60 -20.39
N LYS A 118 -12.41 -3.31 -19.28
CA LYS A 118 -12.07 -1.96 -18.81
C LYS A 118 -10.62 -1.60 -19.14
N ASP A 119 -10.35 -0.31 -19.23
CA ASP A 119 -8.99 0.23 -19.23
C ASP A 119 -8.34 0.00 -17.85
N LEU A 120 -7.02 0.05 -17.77
CA LEU A 120 -6.29 -0.12 -16.51
C LEU A 120 -5.73 1.22 -16.05
N LYS A 121 -5.89 1.54 -14.76
CA LYS A 121 -5.36 2.75 -14.13
C LYS A 121 -4.41 2.38 -13.01
N LEU A 122 -3.20 2.92 -13.05
CA LEU A 122 -2.20 2.78 -12.00
C LEU A 122 -2.10 4.12 -11.25
N ILE A 123 -2.15 4.08 -9.93
CA ILE A 123 -2.08 5.27 -9.08
C ILE A 123 -0.96 5.08 -8.05
N TRP A 124 -0.08 6.07 -7.93
CA TRP A 124 0.91 6.11 -6.86
C TRP A 124 0.73 7.39 -6.05
N GLU A 125 0.69 7.27 -4.74
CA GLU A 125 0.84 8.45 -3.89
C GLU A 125 2.26 9.01 -4.01
N SER A 126 2.35 10.31 -4.25
CA SER A 126 3.61 11.03 -4.42
C SER A 126 4.36 11.07 -3.09
N ASP A 127 5.57 10.51 -3.11
CA ASP A 127 6.53 10.61 -2.03
C ASP A 127 7.95 10.61 -2.63
N PRO A 128 9.00 11.03 -1.87
CA PRO A 128 10.37 11.06 -2.38
C PRO A 128 10.83 9.72 -2.98
N LYS A 129 10.31 8.61 -2.46
CA LYS A 129 10.59 7.25 -2.93
C LYS A 129 9.86 6.92 -4.24
N THR A 130 8.61 7.37 -4.43
CA THR A 130 7.78 7.08 -5.62
C THR A 130 8.40 7.52 -6.94
N LYS A 131 9.12 8.66 -6.97
CA LYS A 131 9.65 9.23 -8.23
C LYS A 131 10.56 8.27 -9.02
N ARG A 132 11.43 7.54 -8.32
CA ARG A 132 12.35 6.58 -8.98
C ARG A 132 11.59 5.44 -9.62
N ARG A 133 10.54 4.94 -8.96
CA ARG A 133 9.70 3.85 -9.48
C ARG A 133 8.92 4.29 -10.72
N ILE A 134 8.31 5.47 -10.68
CA ILE A 134 7.59 6.03 -11.84
C ILE A 134 8.54 6.22 -13.03
N ALA A 135 9.77 6.64 -12.79
CA ALA A 135 10.75 6.82 -13.86
C ALA A 135 11.06 5.51 -14.61
N MET A 136 10.94 4.34 -13.96
CA MET A 136 11.10 3.03 -14.62
C MET A 136 10.04 2.75 -15.67
N PHE A 137 8.86 3.37 -15.58
CA PHE A 137 7.79 3.23 -16.56
C PHE A 137 7.88 4.25 -17.71
N ARG A 138 8.85 5.17 -17.69
CA ARG A 138 9.02 6.17 -18.77
C ARG A 138 9.16 5.54 -20.16
N PRO A 139 9.87 4.41 -20.37
CA PRO A 139 9.95 3.75 -21.68
C PRO A 139 8.64 3.14 -22.18
N LEU A 140 7.55 3.28 -21.42
CA LEU A 140 6.21 2.75 -21.74
C LEU A 140 5.22 3.88 -22.03
N SER A 141 5.69 5.12 -22.15
CA SER A 141 4.84 6.30 -22.31
C SER A 141 4.02 6.30 -23.61
N GLU A 142 4.40 5.54 -24.64
CA GLU A 142 3.58 5.41 -25.84
C GLU A 142 2.38 4.48 -25.64
N LEU A 143 2.39 3.66 -24.58
CA LEU A 143 1.34 2.70 -24.27
C LEU A 143 0.33 3.23 -23.25
N ALA A 144 0.62 4.36 -22.60
CA ALA A 144 -0.14 4.90 -21.50
C ALA A 144 -0.12 6.43 -21.47
N THR A 145 -1.14 7.05 -20.88
CA THR A 145 -1.12 8.49 -20.57
C THR A 145 -0.80 8.70 -19.11
N ALA A 146 0.02 9.70 -18.81
CA ALA A 146 0.37 10.08 -17.45
C ALA A 146 -0.35 11.37 -17.05
N ASP A 147 -0.82 11.42 -15.81
CA ASP A 147 -1.51 12.57 -15.21
C ASP A 147 -1.16 12.67 -13.71
N SER A 148 -1.65 13.71 -13.06
CA SER A 148 -1.58 13.85 -11.60
C SER A 148 -2.89 14.40 -11.05
N ILE A 149 -3.34 13.82 -9.94
CA ILE A 149 -4.51 14.29 -9.20
C ILE A 149 -4.08 14.68 -7.78
N SER A 150 -4.77 15.63 -7.18
CA SER A 150 -4.48 16.08 -5.81
C SER A 150 -5.73 16.16 -4.98
N PHE A 151 -5.63 15.72 -3.73
CA PHE A 151 -6.70 15.80 -2.74
C PHE A 151 -6.20 16.46 -1.47
N SER A 152 -7.06 17.25 -0.82
CA SER A 152 -6.80 17.79 0.51
C SER A 152 -7.45 16.88 1.53
N PHE A 153 -6.66 16.26 2.40
CA PHE A 153 -7.15 15.32 3.41
C PHE A 153 -6.30 15.36 4.68
N GLY A 154 -6.95 15.39 5.85
CA GLY A 154 -6.26 15.48 7.15
C GLY A 154 -5.38 16.73 7.29
N GLY A 155 -5.79 17.85 6.68
CA GLY A 155 -5.03 19.11 6.68
C GLY A 155 -3.76 19.10 5.81
N ARG A 156 -3.58 18.09 4.96
CA ARG A 156 -2.43 17.98 4.05
C ARG A 156 -2.91 17.78 2.61
N VAL A 157 -2.22 18.41 1.67
CA VAL A 157 -2.40 18.13 0.25
C VAL A 157 -1.59 16.88 -0.10
N ARG A 158 -2.28 15.88 -0.64
CA ARG A 158 -1.68 14.66 -1.17
C ARG A 158 -1.77 14.70 -2.68
N ILE A 159 -0.66 14.41 -3.34
CA ILE A 159 -0.56 14.37 -4.80
C ILE A 159 -0.41 12.90 -5.19
N PHE A 160 -1.10 12.50 -6.26
CA PHE A 160 -1.05 11.15 -6.80
C PHE A 160 -0.65 11.24 -8.26
N TYR A 161 0.28 10.38 -8.65
CA TYR A 161 0.61 10.16 -10.05
C TYR A 161 -0.30 9.09 -10.61
N VAL A 162 -0.88 9.35 -11.78
CA VAL A 162 -1.82 8.47 -12.45
C VAL A 162 -1.24 8.06 -13.79
N MET A 163 -1.37 6.79 -14.12
CA MET A 163 -1.06 6.26 -15.45
C MET A 163 -2.27 5.48 -15.96
N ASN A 164 -2.83 5.91 -17.08
CA ASN A 164 -3.97 5.26 -17.73
C ASN A 164 -3.48 4.44 -18.92
N ILE A 165 -3.81 3.15 -18.93
CA ILE A 165 -3.45 2.20 -19.97
C ILE A 165 -4.73 1.77 -20.68
N PRO A 166 -4.93 2.18 -21.95
CA PRO A 166 -6.07 1.73 -22.73
C PRO A 166 -6.10 0.21 -22.84
N LYS A 167 -7.29 -0.40 -22.81
CA LYS A 167 -7.49 -1.86 -22.89
C LYS A 167 -6.67 -2.53 -24.00
N ARG A 168 -6.66 -1.91 -25.18
CA ARG A 168 -5.91 -2.37 -26.37
C ARG A 168 -4.41 -2.48 -26.15
N ASN A 169 -3.85 -1.73 -25.21
CA ASN A 169 -2.41 -1.67 -24.92
C ASN A 169 -2.01 -2.53 -23.72
N ILE A 170 -2.96 -3.07 -22.94
CA ILE A 170 -2.66 -3.72 -21.66
C ILE A 170 -1.71 -4.91 -21.83
N GLN A 171 -1.96 -5.80 -22.79
CA GLN A 171 -1.10 -6.98 -23.01
C GLN A 171 0.34 -6.57 -23.35
N GLN A 172 0.52 -5.63 -24.28
CA GLN A 172 1.84 -5.13 -24.65
C GLN A 172 2.51 -4.40 -23.47
N PHE A 173 1.74 -3.66 -22.67
CA PHE A 173 2.24 -2.99 -21.47
C PHE A 173 2.77 -4.02 -20.45
N GLN A 174 2.02 -5.10 -20.21
CA GLN A 174 2.42 -6.19 -19.31
C GLN A 174 3.70 -6.88 -19.76
N GLU A 175 3.82 -7.19 -21.05
CA GLU A 175 5.02 -7.79 -21.64
C GLU A 175 6.25 -6.92 -21.42
N ARG A 176 6.12 -5.61 -21.66
CA ARG A 176 7.25 -4.69 -21.47
C ARG A 176 7.56 -4.44 -19.99
N VAL A 177 6.56 -4.42 -19.12
CA VAL A 177 6.78 -4.38 -17.66
C VAL A 177 7.52 -5.63 -17.18
N ARG A 178 7.20 -6.81 -17.72
CA ARG A 178 7.93 -8.05 -17.42
C ARG A 178 9.42 -7.93 -17.79
N ALA A 179 9.72 -7.27 -18.91
CA ALA A 179 11.08 -7.02 -19.39
C ALA A 179 11.85 -5.92 -18.65
N LEU A 180 11.19 -5.08 -17.84
CA LEU A 180 11.89 -4.08 -17.02
C LEU A 180 12.83 -4.75 -16.00
N PRO A 181 13.88 -4.05 -15.52
CA PRO A 181 14.80 -4.59 -14.52
C PRO A 181 14.09 -5.17 -13.28
N ALA A 182 14.64 -6.25 -12.73
CA ALA A 182 14.12 -6.85 -11.50
C ALA A 182 14.40 -5.95 -10.28
N THR A 183 15.50 -5.20 -10.32
CA THR A 183 15.93 -4.32 -9.23
C THR A 183 15.73 -2.85 -9.57
N LEU A 184 15.36 -2.04 -8.57
CA LEU A 184 15.41 -0.59 -8.68
C LEU A 184 16.87 -0.13 -8.58
N LEU A 185 17.36 0.60 -9.59
CA LEU A 185 18.68 1.24 -9.58
C LEU A 185 18.70 2.50 -8.70
#